data_AF-A0AAN8INQ7-F1
#
_entry.id   AF-A0AAN8INQ7-F1
#
_cell.length_a   1.000
_cell.length_b   1.000
_cell.length_c   1.000
_cell.angle_alpha   90.00
_cell.angle_beta   90.00
_cell.angle_gamma   90.00
#
_symmetry.space_group_name_H-M   'P 1'
#
loop_
_entity.id
_entity.type
_entity.pdbx_description
1 polymer ?
#
loop_
_entity_poly.entity_id
_entity_poly.type
_entity_poly.pdbx_seq_one_letter_code
_entity_poly.pdbx_strand_id
1 'polypeptide(L)'
;GKLIWRNDEDKVIEKKKEKIGSKLLAKCPQEMYMVYDHIRSLEFESKPNYPMLRRQLDRVCARLDFHEAQPYDWEKGGYYYEYFTKKSDTEKDLTEKDIKA
;
A
#
# COMPACT_ATOMS: atom_id res chain seq x y z
N GLY A 1 -5.90 0.58 -2.41
CA GLY A 1 -6.43 0.84 -1.05
C GLY A 1 -6.81 2.29 -0.85
N LYS A 2 -7.41 2.64 0.30
CA LYS A 2 -7.74 4.02 0.70
C LYS A 2 -7.40 4.22 2.18
N LEU A 3 -6.79 5.36 2.53
CA LEU A 3 -6.62 5.78 3.93
C LEU A 3 -7.91 6.42 4.45
N ILE A 4 -8.12 6.37 5.76
CA ILE A 4 -9.35 6.89 6.40
C ILE A 4 -9.52 8.42 6.26
N TRP A 5 -8.45 9.13 5.88
CA TRP A 5 -8.42 10.57 5.72
C TRP A 5 -8.22 11.04 4.27
N ARG A 6 -8.54 10.17 3.29
CA ARG A 6 -8.35 10.46 1.86
C ARG A 6 -9.05 11.73 1.37
N ASN A 7 -10.19 12.08 1.95
CA ASN A 7 -11.05 13.18 1.50
C ASN A 7 -11.20 14.27 2.58
N ASP A 8 -10.34 14.30 3.59
CA ASP A 8 -10.40 15.30 4.66
C ASP A 8 -9.52 16.52 4.32
N GLU A 9 -9.77 17.63 5.00
CA GLU A 9 -8.91 18.82 4.98
C GLU A 9 -7.65 18.64 5.86
N ASP A 10 -6.56 19.34 5.52
CA ASP A 10 -5.24 19.20 6.16
C ASP A 10 -5.27 19.24 7.70
N LYS A 11 -5.99 20.22 8.28
CA LYS A 11 -6.12 20.37 9.74
C LYS A 11 -6.79 19.16 10.41
N VAL A 12 -7.67 18.47 9.69
CA VAL A 12 -8.34 17.26 10.15
C VAL A 12 -7.44 16.05 9.95
N ILE A 13 -6.70 15.98 8.83
CA ILE A 13 -5.73 14.92 8.54
C ILE A 13 -4.69 14.82 9.64
N GLU A 14 -4.10 15.95 10.06
CA GLU A 14 -3.08 16.00 11.11
C GLU A 14 -3.59 15.36 12.42
N LYS A 15 -4.73 15.84 12.93
CA LYS A 15 -5.35 15.30 14.15
C LYS A 15 -5.70 13.82 14.04
N LYS A 16 -6.12 13.35 12.87
CA LYS A 16 -6.44 11.92 12.64
C LYS A 16 -5.17 11.07 12.64
N LYS A 17 -4.09 11.54 12.02
CA LYS A 17 -2.78 10.84 12.01
C LYS A 17 -2.20 10.70 13.42
N GLU A 18 -2.33 11.73 14.25
CA GLU A 18 -1.87 11.68 15.65
C GLU A 18 -2.66 10.67 16.50
N LYS A 19 -3.98 10.58 16.29
CA LYS A 19 -4.87 9.79 17.15
C LYS A 19 -5.04 8.33 16.73
N ILE A 20 -4.90 8.01 15.45
CA ILE A 20 -5.24 6.67 14.95
C ILE A 20 -4.35 5.57 15.54
N GLY A 21 -3.08 5.87 15.77
CA GLY A 21 -2.10 4.93 16.30
C GLY A 21 -1.99 3.63 15.46
N SER A 22 -1.74 2.52 16.15
CA SER A 22 -1.61 1.19 15.55
C SER A 22 -2.93 0.61 14.99
N LYS A 23 -4.08 1.24 15.25
CA LYS A 23 -5.39 0.82 14.67
C LYS A 23 -5.38 0.92 13.14
N LEU A 24 -4.51 1.74 12.56
CA LEU A 24 -4.28 1.80 11.11
C LEU A 24 -3.91 0.44 10.52
N LEU A 25 -3.27 -0.41 11.32
CA LEU A 25 -2.69 -1.69 10.88
C LEU A 25 -3.61 -2.89 11.14
N ALA A 26 -4.86 -2.67 11.56
CA ALA A 26 -5.75 -3.76 11.98
C ALA A 26 -6.02 -4.84 10.92
N LYS A 27 -5.84 -4.52 9.62
CA LYS A 27 -5.96 -5.48 8.50
C LYS A 27 -4.61 -5.80 7.84
N CYS A 28 -3.51 -5.44 8.48
CA CYS A 28 -2.16 -5.69 7.99
C CYS A 28 -1.57 -6.93 8.66
N PRO A 29 -0.54 -7.55 8.05
CA PRO A 29 0.27 -8.58 8.69
C PRO A 29 0.82 -8.12 10.04
N GLN A 30 0.91 -9.04 11.01
CA GLN A 30 1.37 -8.73 12.37
C GLN A 30 2.77 -8.12 12.40
N GLU A 31 3.64 -8.51 11.46
CA GLU A 31 4.99 -8.01 11.30
C GLU A 31 5.03 -6.48 11.07
N MET A 32 3.95 -5.90 10.53
CA MET A 32 3.83 -4.45 10.32
C MET A 32 3.75 -3.65 11.63
N TYR A 33 3.32 -4.26 12.74
CA TYR A 33 3.33 -3.60 14.05
C TYR A 33 4.77 -3.35 14.52
N MET A 34 5.69 -4.29 14.31
CA MET A 34 7.12 -4.09 14.64
C MET A 34 7.75 -2.98 13.80
N VAL A 35 7.38 -2.91 12.52
CA VAL A 35 7.80 -1.82 11.62
C VAL A 35 7.29 -0.48 12.14
N TYR A 36 6.01 -0.42 12.52
CA TYR A 36 5.39 0.78 13.05
C TYR A 36 6.04 1.26 14.35
N ASP A 37 6.24 0.36 15.31
CA ASP A 37 6.86 0.70 16.59
C ASP A 37 8.28 1.22 16.40
N HIS A 38 9.07 0.58 15.54
CA HIS A 38 10.42 1.05 15.19
C HIS A 38 10.38 2.46 14.62
N ILE A 39 9.53 2.71 13.61
CA ILE A 39 9.42 4.04 12.98
C ILE A 39 9.00 5.10 14.00
N ARG A 40 8.08 4.78 14.93
CA ARG A 40 7.60 5.71 15.96
C ARG A 40 8.62 6.00 17.06
N SER A 41 9.60 5.12 17.27
CA SER A 41 10.70 5.33 18.23
C SER A 41 11.85 6.18 17.69
N LEU A 42 11.88 6.47 16.38
CA LEU A 42 12.97 7.23 15.78
C LEU A 42 12.85 8.72 16.08
N GLU A 43 13.98 9.32 16.40
CA GLU A 43 14.15 10.77 16.44
C GLU A 43 14.80 11.27 15.15
N PHE A 44 14.88 12.59 14.96
CA PHE A 44 15.43 13.20 13.75
C PHE A 44 16.87 12.75 13.43
N GLU A 45 17.70 12.58 14.45
CA GLU A 45 19.10 12.15 14.32
C GLU A 45 19.24 10.62 14.23
N SER A 46 18.18 9.88 14.53
CA SER A 46 18.22 8.42 14.59
C SER A 46 18.27 7.82 13.19
N LYS A 47 19.21 6.90 12.97
CA LYS A 47 19.26 6.11 11.73
C LYS A 47 18.25 4.95 11.78
N PRO A 48 17.33 4.82 10.80
CA PRO A 48 16.44 3.66 10.74
C PRO A 48 17.20 2.34 10.58
N ASN A 49 16.75 1.29 11.29
CA ASN A 49 17.29 -0.05 11.15
C ASN A 49 16.67 -0.76 9.93
N TYR A 50 17.13 -0.40 8.73
CA TYR A 50 16.66 -1.00 7.47
C TYR A 50 16.81 -2.53 7.40
N PRO A 51 17.89 -3.16 7.91
CA PRO A 51 17.98 -4.63 7.95
C PRO A 51 16.83 -5.28 8.74
N MET A 52 16.45 -4.70 9.88
CA MET A 52 15.32 -5.20 10.67
C MET A 52 14.00 -5.04 9.91
N LEU A 53 13.77 -3.88 9.29
CA LEU A 53 12.57 -3.60 8.49
C LEU A 53 12.44 -4.60 7.32
N ARG A 54 13.52 -4.82 6.58
CA ARG A 54 13.56 -5.77 5.47
C ARG A 54 13.20 -7.18 5.95
N ARG A 55 13.80 -7.63 7.05
CA ARG A 55 13.52 -8.95 7.65
C ARG A 55 12.04 -9.13 8.02
N GLN A 56 11.34 -8.09 8.45
CA GLN A 56 9.90 -8.18 8.71
C GLN A 56 9.10 -8.40 7.43
N LEU A 57 9.46 -7.72 6.34
CA LEU A 57 8.84 -7.93 5.03
C LEU A 57 9.10 -9.34 4.50
N ASP A 58 10.34 -9.82 4.60
CA ASP A 58 10.71 -11.18 4.17
C ASP A 58 9.92 -12.25 4.96
N ARG A 59 9.66 -12.02 6.26
CA ARG A 59 8.81 -12.91 7.07
C ARG A 59 7.37 -12.95 6.59
N VAL A 60 6.81 -11.79 6.20
CA VAL A 60 5.46 -11.73 5.61
C VAL A 60 5.42 -12.55 4.32
N CYS A 61 6.41 -12.35 3.45
CA CYS A 61 6.50 -13.08 2.19
C CYS A 61 6.62 -14.59 2.42
N ALA A 62 7.52 -15.03 3.30
CA ALA A 62 7.68 -16.45 3.61
C ALA A 62 6.42 -17.08 4.22
N ARG A 63 5.71 -16.36 5.10
CA ARG A 63 4.51 -16.86 5.77
C ARG A 63 3.29 -16.93 4.85
N LEU A 64 3.19 -16.00 3.89
CA LEU A 64 2.10 -15.92 2.92
C LEU A 64 2.43 -16.59 1.59
N ASP A 65 3.57 -17.28 1.51
CA ASP A 65 4.03 -17.99 0.32
C ASP A 65 4.15 -17.07 -0.92
N PHE A 66 4.70 -15.88 -0.69
CA PHE A 66 5.05 -14.94 -1.76
C PHE A 66 6.48 -15.16 -2.23
N HIS A 67 6.65 -15.18 -3.55
CA HIS A 67 7.92 -15.49 -4.21
C HIS A 67 8.28 -14.39 -5.22
N GLU A 68 9.57 -14.14 -5.43
CA GLU A 68 10.02 -13.10 -6.37
C GLU A 68 9.66 -13.38 -7.84
N ALA A 69 9.42 -14.65 -8.19
CA ALA A 69 9.01 -15.05 -9.53
C ALA A 69 7.49 -14.93 -9.78
N GLN A 70 6.70 -14.60 -8.75
CA GLN A 70 5.26 -14.43 -8.93
C GLN A 70 4.98 -13.17 -9.77
N PRO A 71 4.08 -13.26 -10.77
CA PRO A 71 3.70 -12.11 -11.55
C PRO A 71 2.99 -11.08 -10.66
N TYR A 72 3.31 -9.81 -10.87
CA TYR A 72 2.61 -8.72 -10.22
C TYR A 72 1.15 -8.66 -10.68
N ASP A 73 0.34 -7.94 -9.92
CA ASP A 73 -1.10 -7.82 -10.15
C ASP A 73 -1.49 -7.35 -11.56
N TRP A 74 -0.65 -6.55 -12.22
CA TRP A 74 -0.87 -6.03 -13.57
C TRP A 74 -0.23 -6.88 -14.67
N GLU A 75 0.60 -7.87 -14.31
CA GLU A 75 1.26 -8.75 -15.27
C GLU A 75 0.37 -9.93 -15.64
N LYS A 76 0.59 -10.50 -16.82
CA LYS A 76 -0.17 -11.66 -17.27
C LYS A 76 0.05 -12.83 -16.31
N GLY A 77 -1.05 -13.35 -15.76
CA GLY A 77 -1.02 -14.40 -14.74
C GLY A 77 -0.97 -13.89 -13.30
N GLY A 78 -0.93 -12.57 -13.09
CA GLY A 78 -1.10 -11.93 -11.78
C GLY A 78 -2.50 -12.14 -11.21
N TYR A 79 -2.61 -12.17 -9.88
CA TYR A 79 -3.88 -12.47 -9.17
C TYR A 79 -5.02 -11.52 -9.54
N TYR A 80 -4.70 -10.24 -9.78
CA TYR A 80 -5.67 -9.21 -10.16
C TYR A 80 -5.57 -8.80 -11.65
N TYR A 81 -4.93 -9.59 -12.50
CA TYR A 81 -4.67 -9.22 -13.89
C TYR A 81 -5.94 -8.79 -14.64
N GLU A 82 -7.02 -9.57 -14.52
CA GLU A 82 -8.30 -9.24 -15.16
C GLU A 82 -8.92 -7.93 -14.68
N TYR A 83 -8.74 -7.59 -13.41
CA TYR A 83 -9.24 -6.33 -12.86
C TYR A 83 -8.52 -5.16 -13.52
N PHE A 84 -7.21 -5.26 -13.68
CA PHE A 84 -6.40 -4.20 -14.29
C PHE A 84 -6.61 -4.09 -15.81
N THR A 85 -6.76 -5.20 -16.53
CA THR A 85 -7.02 -5.17 -17.98
C THR A 85 -8.38 -4.57 -18.30
N LYS A 86 -9.44 -5.06 -17.63
CA LYS A 86 -10.82 -4.57 -17.84
C LYS A 86 -10.96 -3.08 -17.53
N LYS A 87 -10.26 -2.59 -16.51
CA LYS A 87 -10.25 -1.15 -16.15
C LYS A 87 -9.53 -0.30 -17.20
N SER A 88 -8.45 -0.82 -17.80
CA SER A 88 -7.75 -0.13 -18.88
C SER A 88 -8.57 -0.07 -20.19
N ASP A 89 -9.45 -1.06 -20.41
CA ASP A 89 -10.35 -1.09 -21.56
C ASP A 89 -11.52 -0.10 -21.40
N THR A 90 -12.00 0.13 -20.16
CA THR A 90 -13.07 1.10 -19.90
C THR A 90 -12.61 2.56 -19.94
N GLU A 91 -11.32 2.84 -19.74
CA GLU A 91 -10.74 4.19 -19.89
C GLU A 91 -10.33 4.53 -21.34
N LYS A 92 -10.25 3.53 -22.24
CA LYS A 92 -9.85 3.74 -23.65
C LYS A 92 -10.99 4.13 -24.60
N ASP A 93 -12.26 4.04 -24.17
CA ASP A 93 -13.42 4.31 -25.04
C ASP A 93 -13.96 5.75 -24.99
N LEU A 94 -13.26 6.71 -24.36
CA LEU A 94 -13.66 8.12 -24.34
C LEU A 94 -12.77 9.06 -25.17
N THR A 95 -11.84 8.54 -25.97
CA THR A 95 -11.02 9.39 -26.84
C THR A 95 -10.91 8.81 -28.23
N GLU A 96 -11.97 8.95 -29.03
CA GLU A 96 -11.88 9.07 -30.50
C GLU A 96 -13.22 9.45 -31.15
N LYS A 97 -14.37 9.18 -30.50
CA LYS A 97 -15.70 9.56 -31.04
C LYS A 97 -16.17 10.98 -30.70
N ASP A 98 -15.61 11.64 -29.69
CA ASP A 98 -16.06 12.99 -29.26
C ASP A 98 -15.25 14.15 -29.89
N ILE A 99 -14.30 13.88 -30.80
CA ILE A 99 -13.53 14.91 -31.51
C ILE A 99 -14.09 15.18 -32.93
N LYS A 100 -14.99 14.32 -33.44
CA LYS A 100 -15.66 14.53 -34.73
C LYS A 100 -17.11 14.04 -34.71
N ALA A 101 -18.02 14.84 -34.15
CA ALA A 101 -19.43 14.90 -34.53
C ALA A 101 -20.04 16.23 -34.09
#